data_AF-A0A9E0SEZ2-F1
#
_entry.id   AF-A0A9E0SEZ2-F1
#
_cell.length_a   1.000
_cell.length_b   1.000
_cell.length_c   1.000
_cell.angle_alpha   90.00
_cell.angle_beta   90.00
_cell.angle_gamma   90.00
#
_symmetry.space_group_name_H-M   'P 1'
#
loop_
_entity.id
_entity.type
_entity.pdbx_description
1 polymer ?
#
loop_
_entity_poly.entity_id
_entity_poly.type
_entity_poly.pdbx_seq_one_letter_code
_entity_poly.pdbx_strand_id
1 'polypeptide(L)' 'MRTLLPTVTRMAALQKSCETALPVLFESCSVVQYDADQLVLACPNAALASKLKQQLPKLQCDLIRQGWQVNAIRLKVQVG' A
#
# COMPACT_ATOMS: atom_id res chain seq x y z
N MET A 1 -21.79 15.83 14.30
CA MET A 1 -21.00 16.03 13.07
C MET A 1 -20.03 14.87 12.97
N ARG A 2 -20.30 13.86 12.15
CA ARG A 2 -19.40 12.70 12.02
C ARG A 2 -18.19 13.14 11.19
N THR A 3 -17.09 13.47 11.86
CA THR A 3 -15.80 13.76 11.25
C THR A 3 -15.23 12.49 10.62
N LEU A 4 -15.73 12.14 9.43
CA LEU A 4 -15.19 11.05 8.59
C LEU A 4 -13.83 11.41 7.94
N LEU A 5 -13.19 12.48 8.42
CA LEU A 5 -11.97 13.04 7.85
C LEU A 5 -10.66 12.25 8.12
N PRO A 6 -10.48 11.43 9.19
CA PRO A 6 -9.17 10.80 9.40
C PRO A 6 -8.88 9.69 8.37
N THR A 7 -9.90 9.06 7.79
CA THR A 7 -9.71 7.97 6.82
C THR A 7 -9.16 8.45 5.50
N VAL A 8 -9.71 9.54 4.94
CA VAL A 8 -9.27 10.05 3.64
C VAL A 8 -7.86 10.66 3.73
N THR A 9 -7.56 11.40 4.80
CA THR A 9 -6.22 11.95 5.03
C THR A 9 -5.18 10.84 5.24
N ARG A 10 -5.53 9.75 5.96
CA ARG A 10 -4.66 8.58 6.07
C ARG A 10 -4.43 7.90 4.74
N MET A 11 -5.46 7.75 3.89
CA MET A 11 -5.32 7.14 2.57
C MET A 11 -4.38 7.94 1.67
N ALA A 12 -4.55 9.26 1.60
CA ALA A 12 -3.71 10.13 0.77
C ALA A 12 -2.25 10.15 1.24
N ALA A 13 -2.01 10.23 2.55
CA ALA A 13 -0.65 10.20 3.07
C ALA A 13 -0.01 8.81 2.94
N LEU A 14 -0.78 7.73 3.00
CA LEU A 14 -0.28 6.38 2.74
C LEU A 14 0.06 6.18 1.26
N GLN A 15 -0.77 6.69 0.33
CA GLN A 15 -0.42 6.73 -1.10
C GLN A 15 0.91 7.46 -1.30
N LYS A 16 1.07 8.64 -0.72
CA LYS A 16 2.30 9.43 -0.84
C LYS A 16 3.52 8.73 -0.25
N SER A 17 3.37 8.06 0.90
CA SER A 17 4.42 7.24 1.50
C SER A 17 4.82 6.08 0.59
N CYS A 18 3.86 5.38 -0.01
CA CYS A 18 4.16 4.30 -0.93
C CYS A 18 4.75 4.80 -2.27
N GLU A 19 4.29 5.93 -2.80
CA GLU A 19 4.89 6.59 -3.97
C GLU A 19 6.34 7.01 -3.69
N THR A 20 6.64 7.47 -2.47
CA THR A 20 8.00 7.84 -2.08
C THR A 20 8.88 6.61 -1.90
N ALA A 21 8.32 5.53 -1.35
CA ALA A 21 9.05 4.29 -1.10
C ALA A 21 9.31 3.48 -2.39
N LEU A 22 8.33 3.43 -3.31
CA LEU A 22 8.41 2.65 -4.56
C LEU A 22 7.66 3.35 -5.72
N PRO A 23 8.19 4.46 -6.25
CA PRO A 23 7.53 5.24 -7.30
C PRO A 23 7.27 4.41 -8.57
N VAL A 24 8.24 3.59 -8.99
CA VAL A 24 8.15 2.71 -10.17
C VAL A 24 7.05 1.65 -10.06
N LEU A 25 6.80 1.12 -8.86
CA LEU A 25 5.75 0.10 -8.69
C LEU A 25 4.38 0.75 -8.52
N PHE A 26 4.29 1.94 -7.94
CA PHE A 26 3.04 2.66 -7.76
C PHE A 26 2.50 3.31 -9.04
N GLU A 27 3.36 3.61 -10.01
CA GLU A 27 2.89 4.03 -11.35
C GLU A 27 1.96 2.99 -11.99
N SER A 28 2.17 1.71 -11.69
CA SER A 28 1.38 0.61 -12.25
C SER A 28 0.48 -0.08 -11.22
N CYS A 29 0.80 -0.04 -9.93
CA CYS A 29 0.02 -0.65 -8.85
C CYS A 29 -0.74 0.44 -8.07
N SER A 30 -2.00 0.18 -7.72
CA SER A 30 -2.84 1.13 -6.99
C SER A 30 -3.27 0.57 -5.64
N VAL A 31 -3.37 1.43 -4.62
CA VAL A 31 -3.99 1.06 -3.34
C VAL A 31 -5.48 0.90 -3.56
N VAL A 32 -5.96 -0.31 -3.33
CA VAL A 32 -7.38 -0.65 -3.45
C VAL A 32 -8.09 -0.33 -2.14
N GLN A 33 -7.45 -0.64 -1.01
CA GLN A 33 -8.09 -0.54 0.29
C GLN A 33 -7.06 -0.47 1.40
N TYR A 34 -7.39 0.26 2.46
CA TYR A 34 -6.65 0.24 3.71
C TYR A 34 -7.65 0.27 4.87
N ASP A 35 -7.75 -0.84 5.60
CA ASP A 35 -8.69 -0.98 6.70
C ASP A 35 -8.08 -1.82 7.81
N ALA A 36 -8.31 -1.43 9.06
CA ALA A 36 -7.89 -2.18 10.26
C ALA A 36 -6.45 -2.75 10.15
N ASP A 37 -5.47 -1.88 9.81
CA ASP A 37 -4.06 -2.24 9.66
C ASP A 37 -3.73 -3.18 8.47
N GLN A 38 -4.71 -3.46 7.62
CA GLN A 38 -4.55 -4.25 6.40
C GLN A 38 -4.51 -3.35 5.16
N LEU A 39 -3.37 -3.37 4.47
CA LEU A 39 -3.18 -2.70 3.18
C LEU A 39 -3.49 -3.67 2.03
N VAL A 40 -4.32 -3.25 1.08
CA VAL A 40 -4.63 -4.00 -0.14
C VAL A 40 -4.12 -3.22 -1.34
N LEU A 41 -3.20 -3.83 -2.08
CA LEU A 41 -2.59 -3.28 -3.30
C LEU A 41 -3.04 -4.12 -4.49
N ALA A 42 -3.50 -3.47 -5.56
CA ALA A 42 -3.72 -4.11 -6.84
C ALA A 42 -2.52 -3.89 -7.74
N CYS A 43 -2.03 -4.95 -8.36
CA CYS A 43 -0.99 -4.89 -9.37
C CYS A 43 -1.47 -5.52 -10.69
N PRO A 44 -1.09 -4.94 -11.84
CA PRO A 44 -1.61 -5.33 -13.15
C PRO A 44 -0.93 -6.58 -13.72
N ASN A 45 0.19 -7.03 -13.14
CA ASN A 45 0.85 -8.26 -13.56
C ASN A 45 1.52 -8.99 -12.38
N ALA A 46 1.76 -10.29 -12.55
CA ALA A 46 2.36 -11.15 -11.53
C ALA A 46 3.84 -10.82 -11.25
N ALA A 47 4.57 -10.26 -12.21
CA ALA A 47 5.97 -9.88 -12.03
C ALA A 47 6.11 -8.69 -11.05
N LEU A 48 5.28 -7.66 -11.19
CA LEU A 48 5.18 -6.54 -10.26
C LEU A 48 4.75 -7.05 -8.89
N ALA A 49 3.73 -7.90 -8.83
CA ALA A 49 3.27 -8.46 -7.56
C ALA A 49 4.36 -9.29 -6.86
N SER A 50 5.12 -10.10 -7.58
CA SER A 50 6.25 -10.85 -7.00
C SER A 50 7.36 -9.93 -6.51
N LYS A 51 7.73 -8.90 -7.27
CA LYS A 51 8.71 -7.88 -6.82
C LYS A 51 8.24 -7.15 -5.57
N LEU A 52 6.98 -6.71 -5.56
CA LEU A 52 6.35 -6.06 -4.41
C LEU A 52 6.33 -7.03 -3.23
N LYS A 53 5.96 -8.30 -3.44
CA LYS A 53 5.97 -9.36 -2.43
C LYS A 53 7.36 -9.60 -1.84
N GLN A 54 8.41 -9.57 -2.66
CA GLN A 54 9.79 -9.64 -2.19
C GLN A 54 10.21 -8.41 -1.39
N GLN A 55 9.65 -7.24 -1.72
CA GLN A 55 9.93 -5.97 -1.03
C GLN A 55 8.94 -5.68 0.12
N LEU A 56 7.89 -6.49 0.30
CA LEU A 56 6.89 -6.32 1.37
C LEU A 56 7.50 -6.22 2.77
N PRO A 57 8.47 -7.06 3.17
CA PRO A 57 9.05 -6.96 4.50
C PRO A 57 9.74 -5.62 4.71
N LYS A 58 10.42 -5.12 3.67
CA LYS A 58 11.12 -3.83 3.70
C LYS A 58 10.11 -2.68 3.72
N LEU A 59 9.12 -2.71 2.83
CA LEU A 59 8.04 -1.72 2.75
C LEU A 59 7.28 -1.63 4.08
N GLN A 60 6.91 -2.76 4.67
CA GLN A 60 6.23 -2.79 5.97
C GLN A 60 7.10 -2.14 7.05
N CYS A 61 8.40 -2.44 7.07
CA CYS A 61 9.31 -1.86 8.03
C CYS A 61 9.49 -0.34 7.84
N ASP A 62 9.59 0.13 6.59
CA ASP A 62 9.62 1.56 6.25
C ASP A 62 8.32 2.28 6.65
N LEU A 63 7.17 1.68 6.36
CA LEU A 63 5.86 2.20 6.75
C LEU A 63 5.73 2.30 8.28
N ILE A 64 6.11 1.25 9.02
CA ILE A 64 6.12 1.26 10.49
C ILE A 64 7.05 2.34 11.03
N ARG A 65 8.26 2.51 10.46
CA ARG A 65 9.19 3.58 10.85
C ARG A 65 8.62 4.98 10.60
N GLN A 66 7.84 5.14 9.53
CA GLN A 66 7.13 6.38 9.22
C GLN A 66 5.91 6.63 10.11
N GLY A 67 5.57 5.70 11.01
CA GLY A 67 4.42 5.79 11.92
C GLY A 67 3.13 5.21 11.35
N TRP A 68 3.20 4.49 10.23
CA TRP A 68 2.07 3.76 9.66
C TRP A 68 1.94 2.37 10.30
N GLN A 69 0.78 2.08 10.86
CA GLN A 69 0.47 0.77 11.42
C GLN A 69 -0.06 -0.13 10.30
N VAL A 70 0.84 -0.91 9.68
CA VAL A 70 0.48 -1.87 8.62
C VAL A 70 0.84 -3.27 9.10
N ASN A 71 -0.11 -3.96 9.72
CA ASN A 71 0.10 -5.34 10.17
C ASN A 71 -0.09 -6.39 9.07
N ALA A 72 -0.94 -6.13 8.07
CA ALA A 72 -1.18 -7.07 6.99
C ALA A 72 -1.09 -6.38 5.63
N ILE A 73 -0.46 -7.03 4.64
CA ILE A 73 -0.45 -6.52 3.27
C ILE A 73 -0.94 -7.61 2.33
N ARG A 74 -2.04 -7.33 1.63
CA ARG A 74 -2.62 -8.19 0.60
C ARG A 74 -2.32 -7.61 -0.78
N LEU A 75 -1.81 -8.48 -1.65
CA LEU A 75 -1.59 -8.16 -3.05
C LEU A 75 -2.67 -8.85 -3.88
N LYS A 76 -3.43 -8.07 -4.64
CA LYS A 76 -4.34 -8.56 -5.68
C LYS A 76 -3.62 -8.45 -7.01
N VAL A 77 -3.31 -9.59 -7.62
CA VAL A 77 -2.77 -9.64 -8.98
C VAL A 77 -3.94 -9.85 -9.92
N GLN A 78 -4.15 -8.92 -10.84
CA GLN A 78 -5.06 -9.16 -11.94
C GLN A 78 -4.31 -9.97 -12.99
N VAL A 79 -4.28 -11.30 -12.80
CA VAL A 79 -3.78 -12.22 -13.83
C VAL A 79 -4.86 -12.29 -14.92
N GLY A 80 -4.56 -11.68 -16.06
CA GLY A 80 -5.30 -11.88 -17.31
C GLY A 80 -4.86 -13.14 -18.01
#